data_AF-A0A2N0NE99-F1
#
_entry.id   AF-A0A2N0NE99-F1
#
_cell.length_a   1.000
_cell.length_b   1.000
_cell.length_c   1.000
_cell.angle_alpha   90.00
_cell.angle_beta   90.00
_cell.angle_gamma   90.00
#
_symmetry.space_group_name_H-M   'P 1'
#
loop_
_entity.id
_entity.type
_entity.pdbx_description
1 polymer ?
#
loop_
_entity_poly.entity_id
_entity_poly.type
_entity_poly.pdbx_seq_one_letter_code
_entity_poly.pdbx_strand_id
1 'polypeptide(L)'
;IQRAYRNYKKRLESLAKRIWEAVRNDGTPDRKKLLGITPRDTYPAPSWPTRDDEWIIEKKWQLSVRLANVTYGIIFKKLYQRGYIIIRGSDWSNQLKWLQNPDYYRIDKDNIEYIIRVTECEKYKANSWSIKSICERVGL
;
A
#
# COMPACT_ATOMS: atom_id res chain seq x y z
N ILE A 1 -27.33 23.15 -3.92
CA ILE A 1 -26.19 22.91 -2.99
C ILE A 1 -26.57 22.01 -1.80
N GLN A 2 -27.61 22.32 -1.00
CA GLN A 2 -27.95 21.49 0.19
C GLN A 2 -28.33 20.03 -0.10
N ARG A 3 -29.05 19.75 -1.20
CA ARG A 3 -29.41 18.38 -1.60
C ARG A 3 -28.19 17.54 -1.99
N ALA A 4 -27.23 18.13 -2.70
CA ALA A 4 -25.97 17.47 -3.07
C ALA A 4 -25.11 17.16 -1.84
N TYR A 5 -25.05 18.07 -0.86
CA TYR A 5 -24.33 17.86 0.40
C TYR A 5 -24.96 16.74 1.26
N ARG A 6 -26.30 16.66 1.32
CA ARG A 6 -27.01 15.57 1.99
C ARG A 6 -26.75 14.21 1.33
N ASN A 7 -26.70 14.15 -0.01
CA ASN A 7 -26.37 12.94 -0.74
C ASN A 7 -24.91 12.52 -0.56
N TYR A 8 -23.97 13.48 -0.50
CA TYR A 8 -22.57 13.21 -0.20
C TYR A 8 -22.40 12.55 1.18
N LYS A 9 -23.07 13.05 2.22
CA LYS A 9 -23.02 12.46 3.57
C LYS A 9 -23.62 11.04 3.66
N LYS A 10 -24.54 10.68 2.76
CA LYS A 10 -25.15 9.34 2.71
C LYS A 10 -24.33 8.32 1.90
N ARG A 11 -23.28 8.75 1.21
CA ARG A 11 -22.48 7.89 0.34
C ARG A 11 -21.58 6.99 1.18
N LEU A 12 -21.59 5.69 0.88
CA LEU A 12 -20.64 4.74 1.46
C LEU A 12 -19.21 5.25 1.23
N GLU A 13 -18.42 5.16 2.29
CA GLU A 13 -17.05 5.66 2.29
C GLU A 13 -16.22 4.95 1.22
N SER A 14 -15.70 5.70 0.26
CA SER A 14 -14.93 5.10 -0.83
C SER A 14 -13.64 4.47 -0.29
N LEU A 15 -13.15 3.43 -0.99
CA LEU A 15 -11.87 2.81 -0.66
C LEU A 15 -10.74 3.85 -0.59
N ALA A 16 -10.72 4.80 -1.54
CA ALA A 16 -9.77 5.91 -1.54
C ALA A 16 -9.88 6.80 -0.29
N LYS A 17 -11.09 7.11 0.18
CA LYS A 17 -11.30 7.90 1.41
C LYS A 17 -10.82 7.14 2.64
N ARG A 18 -11.11 5.84 2.74
CA ARG A 18 -10.64 4.97 3.83
C ARG A 18 -9.11 4.84 3.84
N ILE A 19 -8.48 4.69 2.67
CA ILE A 19 -7.03 4.69 2.53
C ILE A 19 -6.46 6.04 3.00
N TRP A 20 -7.05 7.15 2.57
CA TRP A 20 -6.61 8.50 2.97
C TRP A 20 -6.71 8.73 4.48
N GLU A 21 -7.82 8.34 5.11
CA GLU A 21 -8.00 8.47 6.56
C GLU A 21 -7.06 7.54 7.35
N ALA A 22 -6.82 6.32 6.87
CA ALA A 22 -5.84 5.42 7.46
C ALA A 22 -4.41 5.98 7.37
N VAL A 23 -4.01 6.52 6.21
CA VAL A 23 -2.69 7.17 6.03
C VAL A 23 -2.58 8.45 6.88
N ARG A 24 -3.67 9.18 7.12
CA ARG A 24 -3.64 10.38 7.98
C ARG A 24 -3.44 10.03 9.46
N ASN A 25 -3.97 8.88 9.89
CA ASN A 25 -4.09 8.49 11.30
C ASN A 25 -3.17 7.32 11.71
N ASP A 26 -2.19 6.92 10.90
CA ASP A 26 -1.32 5.76 11.13
C ASP A 26 -0.29 5.91 12.28
N GLY A 27 -0.43 6.91 13.16
CA GLY A 27 0.49 7.17 14.27
C GLY A 27 1.87 7.68 13.85
N THR A 28 2.12 7.92 12.56
CA THR A 28 3.38 8.50 12.08
C THR A 28 3.54 9.93 12.63
N PRO A 29 4.69 10.29 13.23
CA PRO A 29 4.94 11.65 13.70
C PRO A 29 4.76 12.67 12.57
N ASP A 30 4.21 13.85 12.87
CA ASP A 30 3.90 14.85 11.84
C ASP A 30 5.11 15.18 10.95
N ARG A 31 6.33 15.28 11.50
CA ARG A 31 7.55 15.48 10.70
C ARG A 31 7.79 14.46 9.57
N LYS A 32 7.14 13.28 9.60
CA LYS A 32 7.20 12.24 8.56
C LYS A 32 5.95 12.19 7.68
N LYS A 33 4.98 13.09 7.89
CA LYS A 33 3.82 13.29 7.01
C LYS A 33 4.19 14.27 5.90
N LEU A 34 3.58 14.09 4.73
CA LEU A 34 3.73 15.00 3.58
C LEU A 34 3.32 16.44 3.96
N LEU A 35 2.29 16.57 4.81
CA LEU A 35 1.78 17.86 5.31
C LEU A 35 2.30 18.22 6.70
N GLY A 36 3.02 17.32 7.37
CA GLY A 36 3.54 17.67 8.68
C GLY A 36 4.81 18.47 8.51
N ILE A 37 4.70 19.70 9.01
CA ILE A 37 5.67 20.77 8.89
C ILE A 37 6.92 20.33 9.66
N THR A 38 7.87 19.69 8.98
CA THR A 38 9.24 19.70 9.46
C THR A 38 9.78 21.09 9.10
N PRO A 39 10.23 21.92 10.06
CA PRO A 39 10.84 23.19 9.74
C PRO A 39 12.02 22.95 8.77
N ARG A 40 12.00 23.64 7.63
CA ARG A 40 13.03 23.61 6.58
C ARG A 40 14.44 23.83 7.15
N ASP A 41 14.50 24.48 8.30
CA ASP A 41 15.69 24.96 9.00
C ASP A 41 16.48 23.85 9.72
N THR A 42 15.99 22.61 9.72
CA THR A 42 16.70 21.46 10.32
C THR A 42 17.79 20.89 9.40
N TYR A 43 17.83 21.29 8.13
CA TYR A 43 18.85 20.85 7.16
C TYR A 43 19.93 21.93 7.02
N PRO A 44 21.23 21.60 7.23
CA PRO A 44 22.32 22.56 7.04
C PRO A 44 22.32 23.09 5.60
N ALA A 45 22.52 24.40 5.44
CA ALA A 45 22.40 25.07 4.15
C ALA A 45 23.57 24.73 3.20
N PRO A 46 23.32 24.29 1.95
CA PRO A 46 24.34 24.22 0.91
C PRO A 46 24.36 25.48 0.03
N SER A 47 25.47 25.69 -0.66
CA SER A 47 25.78 26.84 -1.52
C SER A 47 25.09 26.84 -2.91
N TRP A 48 24.12 25.95 -3.17
CA TRP A 48 23.50 25.71 -4.49
C TRP A 48 22.00 25.31 -4.36
N PRO A 49 21.17 25.35 -5.44
CA PRO A 49 19.69 25.39 -5.33
C PRO A 49 19.01 24.04 -5.03
N THR A 50 19.74 23.04 -4.53
CA THR A 50 19.31 21.63 -4.40
C THR A 50 18.45 21.28 -3.18
N ARG A 51 18.37 22.16 -2.17
CA ARG A 51 17.73 21.83 -0.87
C ARG A 51 16.22 21.59 -0.97
N ASP A 52 15.51 22.36 -1.79
CA ASP A 52 14.05 22.21 -1.92
C ASP A 52 13.69 20.96 -2.70
N ASP A 53 14.50 20.59 -3.69
CA ASP A 53 14.33 19.37 -4.46
C ASP A 53 14.56 18.12 -3.60
N GLU A 54 15.62 18.10 -2.78
CA GLU A 54 15.92 16.99 -1.87
C GLU A 54 14.81 16.77 -0.83
N TRP A 55 14.33 17.84 -0.18
CA TRP A 55 13.23 17.74 0.78
C TRP A 55 11.92 17.29 0.11
N ILE A 56 11.59 17.83 -1.07
CA ILE A 56 10.40 17.41 -1.84
C ILE A 56 10.51 15.92 -2.21
N ILE A 57 11.68 15.46 -2.64
CA ILE A 57 11.93 14.06 -3.00
C ILE A 57 11.77 13.16 -1.76
N GLU A 58 12.38 13.52 -0.63
CA GLU A 58 12.28 12.75 0.61
C GLU A 58 10.82 12.63 1.07
N LYS A 59 10.07 13.74 1.05
CA LYS A 59 8.66 13.75 1.43
C LYS A 59 7.79 12.92 0.48
N LYS A 60 8.04 12.99 -0.84
CA LYS A 60 7.39 12.13 -1.84
C LYS A 60 7.66 10.65 -1.55
N TRP A 61 8.90 10.30 -1.22
CA TRP A 61 9.27 8.92 -0.91
C TRP A 61 8.60 8.43 0.38
N GLN A 62 8.65 9.22 1.46
CA GLN A 62 7.97 8.89 2.72
C GLN A 62 6.47 8.66 2.53
N LEU A 63 5.80 9.50 1.73
CA LEU A 63 4.39 9.31 1.39
C LEU A 63 4.17 8.02 0.59
N SER A 64 5.01 7.77 -0.43
CA SER A 64 4.91 6.57 -1.27
C SER A 64 5.02 5.29 -0.44
N VAL A 65 5.99 5.22 0.48
CA VAL A 65 6.17 4.07 1.39
C VAL A 65 4.96 3.89 2.31
N ARG A 66 4.42 4.96 2.87
CA ARG A 66 3.23 4.88 3.73
C ARG A 66 1.98 4.44 2.97
N LEU A 67 1.79 4.96 1.77
CA LEU A 67 0.71 4.52 0.88
C LEU A 67 0.85 3.03 0.56
N ALA A 68 2.06 2.57 0.22
CA ALA A 68 2.32 1.16 -0.04
C ALA A 68 1.99 0.27 1.17
N ASN A 69 2.42 0.66 2.39
CA ASN A 69 2.17 -0.12 3.60
C ASN A 69 0.69 -0.21 3.97
N VAL A 70 -0.03 0.93 3.96
CA VAL A 70 -1.47 0.97 4.29
C VAL A 70 -2.28 0.21 3.23
N THR A 71 -1.95 0.42 1.96
CA THR A 71 -2.61 -0.25 0.84
C THR A 71 -2.39 -1.76 0.90
N TYR A 72 -1.15 -2.19 1.19
CA TYR A 72 -0.82 -3.59 1.37
C TYR A 72 -1.66 -4.25 2.45
N GLY A 73 -1.77 -3.65 3.65
CA GLY A 73 -2.57 -4.23 4.75
C GLY A 73 -4.05 -4.41 4.39
N ILE A 74 -4.65 -3.43 3.71
CA ILE A 74 -6.05 -3.49 3.26
C ILE A 74 -6.24 -4.56 2.19
N ILE A 75 -5.35 -4.58 1.19
CA ILE A 75 -5.44 -5.49 0.04
C ILE A 75 -5.15 -6.91 0.46
N PHE A 76 -4.14 -7.13 1.31
CA PHE A 76 -3.85 -8.42 1.91
C PHE A 76 -5.11 -9.01 2.56
N LYS A 77 -5.78 -8.26 3.44
CA LYS A 77 -7.02 -8.72 4.09
C LYS A 77 -8.13 -9.04 3.08
N LYS A 78 -8.28 -8.22 2.04
CA LYS A 78 -9.32 -8.41 1.01
C LYS A 78 -9.05 -9.58 0.08
N LEU A 79 -7.82 -9.77 -0.36
CA LEU A 79 -7.39 -10.88 -1.20
C LEU A 79 -7.47 -12.20 -0.42
N TYR A 80 -7.04 -12.19 0.83
CA TYR A 80 -7.15 -13.35 1.71
C TYR A 80 -8.60 -13.81 1.88
N GLN A 81 -9.53 -12.88 2.11
CA GLN A 81 -10.98 -13.16 2.13
C GLN A 81 -11.51 -13.76 0.82
N ARG A 82 -10.81 -13.58 -0.30
CA ARG A 82 -11.15 -14.14 -1.62
C ARG A 82 -10.37 -15.41 -1.95
N GLY A 83 -9.59 -15.96 -1.01
CA GLY A 83 -8.80 -17.17 -1.21
C GLY A 83 -7.48 -16.95 -1.93
N TYR A 84 -6.89 -15.77 -1.82
CA TYR A 84 -5.59 -15.42 -2.43
C TYR A 84 -4.56 -15.01 -1.37
N ILE A 85 -3.29 -15.30 -1.64
CA ILE A 85 -2.14 -14.96 -0.80
C ILE A 85 -1.14 -14.16 -1.63
N ILE A 86 -0.67 -13.05 -1.08
CA ILE A 86 0.41 -12.25 -1.67
C ILE A 86 1.75 -12.90 -1.30
N ILE A 87 2.54 -13.31 -2.30
CA ILE A 87 3.85 -13.95 -2.11
C ILE A 87 5.03 -13.03 -2.42
N ARG A 88 4.78 -11.90 -3.09
CA ARG A 88 5.81 -10.91 -3.45
C ARG A 88 5.28 -9.48 -3.32
N GLY A 89 6.13 -8.58 -2.82
CA GLY A 89 5.83 -7.15 -2.78
C GLY A 89 5.81 -6.51 -4.18
N SER A 90 4.98 -5.50 -4.37
CA SER A 90 4.94 -4.66 -5.57
C SER A 90 4.50 -3.25 -5.22
N ASP A 91 4.61 -2.33 -6.17
CA ASP A 91 4.09 -0.96 -6.04
C ASP A 91 2.58 -0.96 -5.73
N TRP A 92 2.12 0.03 -4.97
CA TRP A 92 0.73 0.14 -4.52
C TRP A 92 -0.26 0.16 -5.70
N SER A 93 0.13 0.69 -6.86
CA SER A 93 -0.71 0.71 -8.06
C SER A 93 -0.96 -0.69 -8.62
N ASN A 94 0.04 -1.57 -8.59
CA ASN A 94 -0.11 -2.97 -8.96
C ASN A 94 -0.97 -3.72 -7.94
N GLN A 95 -0.79 -3.43 -6.65
CA GLN A 95 -1.61 -4.04 -5.61
C GLN A 95 -3.11 -3.74 -5.83
N LEU A 96 -3.46 -2.51 -6.23
CA LEU A 96 -4.85 -2.15 -6.52
C LEU A 96 -5.43 -2.92 -7.72
N LYS A 97 -4.63 -3.21 -8.75
CA LYS A 97 -5.05 -4.04 -9.89
C LYS A 97 -5.41 -5.45 -9.46
N TRP A 98 -4.64 -6.03 -8.54
CA TRP A 98 -4.95 -7.34 -7.96
C TRP A 98 -6.32 -7.38 -7.28
N LEU A 99 -6.74 -6.29 -6.64
CA LEU A 99 -8.06 -6.21 -6.03
C LEU A 99 -9.19 -6.16 -7.08
N GLN A 100 -8.92 -5.63 -8.27
CA GLN A 100 -9.88 -5.55 -9.37
C GLN A 100 -10.05 -6.91 -10.05
N ASN A 101 -8.94 -7.54 -10.44
CA ASN A 101 -8.96 -8.85 -11.10
C ASN A 101 -7.69 -9.66 -10.72
N PRO A 102 -7.73 -10.41 -9.61
CA PRO A 102 -6.55 -11.10 -9.09
C PRO A 102 -6.04 -12.20 -10.02
N ASP A 103 -6.93 -12.86 -10.79
CA ASP A 103 -6.52 -13.92 -11.72
C ASP A 103 -5.77 -13.36 -12.93
N TYR A 104 -6.24 -12.24 -13.48
CA TYR A 104 -5.59 -11.60 -14.61
C TYR A 104 -4.23 -10.99 -14.25
N TYR A 105 -4.12 -10.40 -13.06
CA TYR A 105 -2.90 -9.72 -12.62
C TYR A 105 -2.01 -10.57 -11.70
N ARG A 106 -2.25 -11.88 -11.64
CA ARG A 106 -1.52 -12.82 -10.79
C ARG A 106 -0.04 -12.89 -11.16
N ILE A 107 0.20 -12.96 -12.47
CA ILE A 107 1.50 -13.09 -13.12
C ILE A 107 1.65 -11.86 -14.01
N ASP A 108 2.79 -11.17 -13.92
CA ASP A 108 3.07 -10.03 -14.81
C ASP A 108 3.67 -10.47 -16.15
N LYS A 109 3.92 -9.48 -17.01
CA LYS A 109 4.51 -9.66 -18.34
C LYS A 109 5.90 -10.33 -18.31
N ASP A 110 6.62 -10.22 -17.20
CA ASP A 110 7.96 -10.76 -17.01
C ASP A 110 7.89 -12.15 -16.34
N ASN A 111 6.70 -12.76 -16.33
CA ASN A 111 6.38 -14.03 -15.71
C ASN A 111 6.65 -14.08 -14.20
N ILE A 112 6.59 -12.91 -13.55
CA ILE A 112 6.74 -12.78 -12.10
C ILE A 112 5.37 -12.93 -11.45
N GLU A 113 5.26 -13.93 -10.58
CA GLU A 113 4.05 -14.20 -9.83
C GLU A 113 4.05 -13.46 -8.48
N TYR A 114 3.01 -12.68 -8.24
CA TYR A 114 2.89 -11.89 -7.01
C TYR A 114 1.86 -12.44 -6.04
N ILE A 115 0.87 -13.15 -6.56
CA ILE A 115 -0.25 -13.70 -5.79
C ILE A 115 -0.42 -15.16 -6.19
N ILE A 116 -0.83 -15.99 -5.24
CA ILE A 116 -1.26 -17.37 -5.51
C ILE A 116 -2.63 -17.60 -4.88
N ARG A 117 -3.35 -18.63 -5.33
CA ARG A 117 -4.52 -19.11 -4.58
C ARG A 117 -4.06 -19.83 -3.32
N VAL A 118 -4.85 -19.77 -2.26
CA VAL A 118 -4.58 -20.51 -1.02
C VAL A 118 -4.44 -22.02 -1.30
N THR A 119 -5.22 -22.55 -2.24
CA THR A 119 -5.15 -23.96 -2.67
C THR A 119 -3.83 -24.33 -3.38
N GLU A 120 -3.06 -23.34 -3.85
CA GLU A 120 -1.79 -23.55 -4.53
C GLU A 120 -0.60 -23.49 -3.56
N CYS A 121 -0.82 -23.20 -2.26
CA CYS A 121 0.25 -23.02 -1.26
C CYS A 121 1.27 -24.15 -1.22
N GLU A 122 0.82 -25.41 -1.32
CA GLU A 122 1.70 -26.59 -1.27
C GLU A 122 2.80 -26.54 -2.33
N LYS A 123 2.53 -25.96 -3.52
CA LYS A 123 3.50 -25.83 -4.61
C LYS A 123 4.66 -24.89 -4.25
N TYR A 124 4.45 -23.95 -3.32
CA TYR A 124 5.41 -22.89 -2.99
C TYR A 124 6.09 -23.11 -1.63
N LYS A 125 5.64 -24.10 -0.82
CA LYS A 125 6.27 -24.43 0.47
C LYS A 125 7.75 -24.82 0.34
N ALA A 126 8.15 -25.39 -0.79
CA ALA A 126 9.54 -25.80 -1.05
C ALA A 126 10.45 -24.62 -1.47
N ASN A 127 9.87 -23.54 -1.99
CA ASN A 127 10.63 -22.50 -2.70
C ASN A 127 10.96 -21.28 -1.83
N SER A 128 10.28 -21.09 -0.71
CA SER A 128 10.54 -19.96 0.19
C SER A 128 10.01 -20.19 1.60
N TRP A 129 10.87 -20.01 2.60
CA TRP A 129 10.50 -20.11 4.02
C TRP A 129 9.45 -19.06 4.42
N SER A 130 9.48 -17.87 3.82
CA SER A 130 8.48 -16.84 4.09
C SER A 130 7.09 -17.22 3.56
N ILE A 131 7.02 -17.82 2.37
CA ILE A 131 5.76 -18.32 1.80
C ILE A 131 5.26 -19.51 2.61
N LYS A 132 6.15 -20.43 2.99
CA LYS A 132 5.82 -21.55 3.87
C LYS A 132 5.19 -21.08 5.19
N SER A 133 5.80 -20.10 5.86
CA SER A 133 5.26 -19.53 7.11
C SER A 133 3.90 -18.85 6.92
N ILE A 134 3.69 -18.14 5.81
CA ILE A 134 2.38 -17.54 5.50
C ILE A 134 1.33 -18.64 5.28
N CYS A 135 1.65 -19.68 4.50
CA CYS A 135 0.77 -20.82 4.26
C CYS A 135 0.42 -21.60 5.54
N GLU A 136 1.38 -21.77 6.46
CA GLU A 136 1.19 -22.48 7.74
C GLU A 136 0.33 -21.68 8.73
N ARG A 137 0.49 -20.35 8.78
CA ARG A 137 -0.34 -19.47 9.64
C ARG A 137 -1.81 -19.38 9.20
N VAL A 138 -2.10 -19.80 7.97
CA VAL A 138 -3.42 -19.77 7.36
C VAL A 138 -4.29 -20.98 7.75
N GLY A 139 -3.71 -22.00 8.39
CA GLY A 139 -4.44 -23.14 8.92
C GLY A 139 -4.94 -24.09 7.83
N LEU A 140 -4.03 -24.94 7.36
CA LEU A 140 -4.32 -26.32 6.96
C LEU A 140 -3.71 -27.24 8.02
#